data_AF-A0A960F4N4-F1
#
_entry.id   AF-A0A960F4N4-F1
#
_cell.length_a   1.000
_cell.length_b   1.000
_cell.length_c   1.000
_cell.angle_alpha   90.00
_cell.angle_beta   90.00
_cell.angle_gamma   90.00
#
_symmetry.space_group_name_H-M   'P 1'
#
loop_
_entity.id
_entity.type
_entity.pdbx_description
1 polymer ?
#
loop_
_entity_poly.entity_id
_entity_poly.type
_entity_poly.pdbx_seq_one_letter_code
_entity_poly.pdbx_strand_id
1 'polypeptide(L)'
;PPPGTPPPAPAVGPPPRQAAGQQRSTGTIVAAVVGVLVLVAAVVGLVVVLTGGDDDGGVATGDDGSGSDGSDDGGGTDGDSSDGGDGGSDGGTTDGSDTTDGGGTDNGDDGTRDDTELLTAATTKLAPSTVKIEMMGCRRGTVATGLLLGEDLAVTSAANVQLVWAMRVLLPGEDQPARARPVAVDGDLMYIRLEGGAGTALGITQGSASVGDRVVAVGRTSVTDGQVFPVQGSITGTDGEVVVVTLDSDIDITLLGAPVVVSGPSRLGVITSLEGRTARVTPIGDVPALGNVGLAECGDTTAGFGPSGEIEYQSDGIAALMQMQLLASALAEDDWDLVRSIEPEKSGNTDANFIAGYGALVQSTVVPDTFLTTTNPFRARIALVALETENGAPVTKVFCVTWVADIESGLLVQTGDNSDLLTTPALPGHVDPATQVPRVLQNC
;
A
#
# COMPACT_ATOMS: atom_id res chain seq x y z
N PRO A 1 -63.80 14.66 -8.47
CA PRO A 1 -62.71 15.63 -8.17
C PRO A 1 -61.34 14.99 -8.46
N PRO A 2 -60.49 15.61 -9.29
CA PRO A 2 -59.13 15.09 -9.48
C PRO A 2 -58.31 15.27 -8.19
N PRO A 3 -57.33 14.38 -7.94
CA PRO A 3 -56.45 14.49 -6.76
C PRO A 3 -55.55 15.71 -6.89
N GLY A 4 -55.50 16.52 -5.83
CA GLY A 4 -54.72 17.75 -5.77
C GLY A 4 -53.21 17.48 -5.81
N THR A 5 -52.50 18.32 -6.55
CA THR A 5 -51.04 18.33 -6.61
C THR A 5 -50.44 18.71 -5.25
N PRO A 6 -49.38 18.03 -4.78
CA PRO A 6 -48.71 18.38 -3.54
C PRO A 6 -48.02 19.75 -3.64
N PRO A 7 -47.87 20.47 -2.52
CA PRO A 7 -47.25 21.79 -2.48
C PRO A 7 -45.74 21.70 -2.82
N PRO A 8 -45.18 22.74 -3.47
CA PRO A 8 -43.75 22.79 -3.79
C PRO A 8 -42.91 22.83 -2.51
N ALA A 9 -41.80 22.09 -2.53
CA ALA A 9 -40.81 22.09 -1.45
C ALA A 9 -40.14 23.48 -1.32
N PRO A 10 -39.80 23.92 -0.10
CA PRO A 10 -39.13 25.19 0.11
C PRO A 10 -37.72 25.19 -0.50
N ALA A 11 -37.36 26.30 -1.14
CA ALA A 11 -36.05 26.50 -1.74
C ALA A 11 -34.95 26.46 -0.66
N VAL A 12 -34.00 25.53 -0.82
CA VAL A 12 -32.79 25.46 -0.01
C VAL A 12 -31.86 26.59 -0.46
N GLY A 13 -31.61 27.55 0.43
CA GLY A 13 -30.66 28.63 0.18
C GLY A 13 -29.21 28.12 0.12
N PRO A 14 -28.30 28.88 -0.53
CA PRO A 14 -26.88 28.50 -0.62
C PRO A 14 -26.22 28.46 0.78
N PRO A 15 -25.23 27.57 0.99
CA PRO A 15 -24.55 27.44 2.27
C PRO A 15 -23.81 28.73 2.66
N PRO A 16 -23.68 29.03 3.96
CA PRO A 16 -23.00 30.23 4.43
C PRO A 16 -21.50 30.16 4.14
N ARG A 17 -20.95 31.25 3.58
CA ARG A 17 -19.50 31.46 3.49
C ARG A 17 -18.92 31.56 4.90
N GLN A 18 -18.04 30.63 5.27
CA GLN A 18 -17.30 30.71 6.52
C GLN A 18 -16.33 31.90 6.50
N ALA A 19 -16.37 32.68 7.57
CA ALA A 19 -15.50 33.84 7.76
C ALA A 19 -14.08 33.39 8.12
N ALA A 20 -13.09 33.97 7.43
CA ALA A 20 -11.67 33.74 7.65
C ALA A 20 -11.24 34.08 9.08
N GLY A 21 -10.66 33.09 9.77
CA GLY A 21 -10.14 33.22 11.13
C GLY A 21 -8.63 33.48 11.18
N GLN A 22 -8.27 34.57 11.85
CA GLN A 22 -7.05 34.85 12.63
C GLN A 22 -5.66 34.54 12.03
N GLN A 23 -4.99 35.61 11.58
CA GLN A 23 -3.54 35.72 11.45
C GLN A 23 -2.82 35.38 12.77
N ARG A 24 -2.04 34.29 12.76
CA ARG A 24 -0.93 34.07 13.71
C ARG A 24 0.39 34.48 13.06
N SER A 25 1.27 35.06 13.86
CA SER A 25 2.48 35.81 13.49
C SER A 25 3.49 35.03 12.62
N THR A 26 3.73 35.56 11.43
CA THR A 26 4.60 35.09 10.32
C THR A 26 6.10 35.35 10.56
N GLY A 27 6.61 35.15 11.78
CA GLY A 27 8.01 35.49 12.10
C GLY A 27 9.00 34.35 11.95
N THR A 28 8.61 33.12 12.32
CA THR A 28 9.57 32.03 12.56
C THR A 28 9.54 30.94 11.49
N ILE A 29 8.46 30.85 10.71
CA ILE A 29 8.29 29.80 9.68
C ILE A 29 9.12 30.14 8.42
N VAL A 30 9.30 31.42 8.10
CA VAL A 30 10.03 31.85 6.88
C VAL A 30 11.51 31.43 6.93
N ALA A 31 12.15 31.42 8.11
CA ALA A 31 13.55 31.02 8.23
C ALA A 31 13.75 29.50 8.05
N ALA A 32 12.79 28.68 8.50
CA ALA A 32 12.85 27.23 8.34
C ALA A 32 12.62 26.81 6.88
N VAL A 33 11.65 27.43 6.20
CA VAL A 33 11.33 27.13 4.79
C VAL A 33 12.48 27.51 3.84
N VAL A 34 13.14 28.65 4.07
CA VAL A 34 14.30 29.05 3.27
C VAL A 34 15.49 28.09 3.49
N GLY A 35 15.69 27.60 4.71
CA GLY A 35 16.74 26.61 5.01
C GLY A 35 16.53 25.28 4.26
N VAL A 36 15.30 24.78 4.23
CA VAL A 36 14.95 23.53 3.53
C VAL A 36 15.08 23.69 2.01
N LEU A 37 14.63 24.81 1.43
CA LEU A 37 14.74 25.07 -0.01
C LEU A 37 16.20 25.14 -0.50
N VAL A 38 17.10 25.74 0.28
CA VAL A 38 18.54 25.77 -0.06
C VAL A 38 19.15 24.37 -0.02
N LEU A 39 18.72 23.53 0.93
CA LEU A 39 19.22 22.16 1.07
C LEU A 39 18.74 21.27 -0.09
N VAL A 40 17.46 21.37 -0.48
CA VAL A 40 16.91 20.64 -1.64
C VAL A 40 17.60 21.05 -2.93
N ALA A 41 17.81 22.36 -3.17
CA ALA A 41 18.52 22.84 -4.35
C ALA A 41 19.97 22.33 -4.42
N ALA A 42 20.65 22.22 -3.27
CA ALA A 42 22.01 21.68 -3.20
C ALA A 42 22.05 20.17 -3.51
N VAL A 43 21.08 19.39 -3.03
CA VAL A 43 20.99 17.95 -3.30
C VAL A 43 20.69 17.69 -4.78
N VAL A 44 19.74 18.42 -5.38
CA VAL A 44 19.42 18.30 -6.82
C VAL A 44 20.62 18.68 -7.69
N GLY A 45 21.32 19.77 -7.35
CA GLY A 45 22.55 20.16 -8.05
C GLY A 45 23.66 19.10 -7.97
N LEU A 46 23.81 18.43 -6.82
CA LEU A 46 24.78 17.36 -6.64
C LEU A 46 24.46 16.12 -7.48
N VAL A 47 23.18 15.73 -7.56
CA VAL A 47 22.74 14.57 -8.37
C VAL A 47 23.01 14.82 -9.85
N VAL A 48 22.72 16.02 -10.36
CA VAL A 48 22.96 16.37 -11.78
C VAL A 48 24.45 16.35 -12.13
N VAL A 49 25.32 16.80 -11.21
CA VAL A 49 26.78 16.79 -11.43
C VAL A 49 27.37 15.37 -11.39
N LEU A 50 26.79 14.46 -10.60
CA LEU A 50 27.27 13.09 -10.51
C LEU A 50 26.80 12.19 -11.66
N THR A 51 25.70 12.53 -12.34
CA THR A 51 25.19 11.75 -13.48
C THR A 51 25.58 12.29 -14.85
N GLY A 52 26.20 13.48 -14.91
CA GLY A 52 26.64 14.11 -16.16
C GLY A 52 28.15 14.30 -16.21
N GLY A 53 28.89 13.24 -16.59
CA GLY A 53 30.35 13.29 -16.73
C GLY A 53 30.89 12.25 -17.72
N ASP A 54 31.03 12.69 -18.97
CA ASP A 54 32.07 12.39 -19.98
C ASP A 54 32.17 10.99 -20.62
N ASP A 55 31.50 10.85 -21.77
CA ASP A 55 31.95 10.00 -22.89
C ASP A 55 32.81 10.85 -23.85
N ASP A 56 34.13 10.70 -23.78
CA ASP A 56 35.03 11.08 -24.88
C ASP A 56 36.20 10.08 -24.98
N GLY A 57 36.28 9.42 -26.13
CA GLY A 57 37.29 8.41 -26.45
C GLY A 57 38.67 8.98 -26.76
N GLY A 58 39.70 8.15 -26.56
CA GLY A 58 41.08 8.45 -26.94
C GLY A 58 42.02 7.25 -26.79
N VAL A 59 42.87 7.05 -27.80
CA VAL A 59 43.57 5.81 -28.16
C VAL A 59 45.01 5.74 -27.62
N ALA A 60 45.49 4.51 -27.41
CA ALA A 60 46.85 4.00 -27.67
C ALA A 60 47.99 4.11 -26.64
N THR A 61 48.74 2.98 -26.56
CA THR A 61 50.13 2.75 -26.06
C THR A 61 50.33 2.94 -24.56
N GLY A 62 51.03 2.10 -23.79
CA GLY A 62 52.13 1.16 -23.99
C GLY A 62 52.94 1.19 -22.67
N ASP A 63 53.79 0.19 -22.45
CA ASP A 63 54.83 0.07 -21.40
C ASP A 63 54.47 -0.37 -19.96
N ASP A 64 54.89 -1.62 -19.68
CA ASP A 64 56.04 -2.01 -18.83
C ASP A 64 56.18 -1.50 -17.38
N GLY A 65 56.36 -2.47 -16.46
CA GLY A 65 57.08 -2.28 -15.20
C GLY A 65 56.30 -2.79 -13.99
N SER A 66 56.60 -3.99 -13.48
CA SER A 66 57.59 -4.22 -12.41
C SER A 66 57.04 -4.00 -11.00
N GLY A 67 56.83 -5.14 -10.30
CA GLY A 67 57.16 -5.41 -8.90
C GLY A 67 56.67 -4.48 -7.79
N SER A 68 55.95 -5.03 -6.81
CA SER A 68 56.48 -5.13 -5.45
C SER A 68 55.61 -6.08 -4.62
N ASP A 69 56.25 -7.16 -4.20
CA ASP A 69 56.08 -7.81 -2.91
C ASP A 69 56.21 -6.81 -1.75
N GLY A 70 55.38 -7.00 -0.73
CA GLY A 70 55.35 -6.17 0.48
C GLY A 70 54.52 -6.84 1.56
N SER A 71 55.23 -7.55 2.44
CA SER A 71 54.77 -8.23 3.65
C SER A 71 54.43 -7.24 4.78
N ASP A 72 53.98 -7.83 5.90
CA ASP A 72 53.99 -7.32 7.30
C ASP A 72 52.82 -6.40 7.68
N ASP A 73 52.33 -6.32 8.92
CA ASP A 73 52.31 -7.17 10.12
C ASP A 73 51.46 -6.38 11.15
N GLY A 74 50.75 -7.08 12.04
CA GLY A 74 50.68 -6.67 13.45
C GLY A 74 49.49 -5.85 13.97
N GLY A 75 49.03 -6.28 15.17
CA GLY A 75 48.24 -5.51 16.14
C GLY A 75 46.78 -5.96 16.23
N GLY A 76 46.28 -6.71 17.21
CA GLY A 76 46.67 -6.80 18.62
C GLY A 76 45.80 -5.87 19.45
N THR A 77 44.65 -6.36 19.94
CA THR A 77 43.99 -5.84 21.14
C THR A 77 43.30 -6.98 21.89
N ASP A 78 43.92 -7.35 23.00
CA ASP A 78 43.33 -8.07 24.12
C ASP A 78 42.22 -7.22 24.77
N GLY A 79 41.16 -7.87 25.24
CA GLY A 79 40.05 -7.25 25.95
C GLY A 79 39.42 -8.25 26.90
N ASP A 80 40.01 -8.30 28.08
CA ASP A 80 39.81 -9.21 29.19
C ASP A 80 38.50 -8.95 29.99
N SER A 81 38.02 -10.01 30.65
CA SER A 81 37.28 -10.03 31.93
C SER A 81 35.86 -9.43 32.03
N SER A 82 34.90 -10.27 32.46
CA SER A 82 34.18 -10.09 33.74
C SER A 82 33.27 -11.30 34.04
N ASP A 83 33.76 -12.16 34.94
CA ASP A 83 32.98 -13.13 35.70
C ASP A 83 32.35 -12.46 36.94
N GLY A 84 31.18 -12.93 37.37
CA GLY A 84 30.73 -12.77 38.75
C GLY A 84 29.23 -12.57 38.93
N GLY A 85 28.57 -13.50 39.65
CA GLY A 85 27.21 -13.24 40.12
C GLY A 85 26.45 -14.42 40.74
N ASP A 86 27.10 -15.30 41.50
CA ASP A 86 26.38 -16.27 42.35
C ASP A 86 25.80 -15.54 43.58
N GLY A 87 24.48 -15.59 43.73
CA GLY A 87 23.75 -15.06 44.87
C GLY A 87 22.76 -16.09 45.41
N GLY A 88 23.19 -16.85 46.41
CA GLY A 88 22.32 -17.73 47.19
C GLY A 88 21.33 -16.95 48.06
N SER A 89 20.16 -17.55 48.29
CA SER A 89 19.31 -17.20 49.42
C SER A 89 18.63 -18.46 49.96
N ASP A 90 19.01 -18.76 51.19
CA ASP A 90 18.53 -19.87 52.00
C ASP A 90 17.33 -19.37 52.84
N GLY A 91 16.38 -20.27 53.12
CA GLY A 91 15.57 -20.19 54.34
C GLY A 91 14.07 -20.37 54.16
N GLY A 92 13.53 -21.46 54.71
CA GLY A 92 12.08 -21.60 54.90
C GLY A 92 11.59 -23.02 55.14
N THR A 93 12.01 -23.65 56.23
CA THR A 93 11.40 -24.88 56.76
C THR A 93 9.94 -24.65 57.21
N THR A 94 9.01 -25.49 56.78
CA THR A 94 7.88 -25.92 57.62
C THR A 94 7.53 -27.37 57.29
N ASP A 95 7.78 -28.24 58.26
CA ASP A 95 7.26 -29.60 58.34
C ASP A 95 5.73 -29.55 58.52
N GLY A 96 5.03 -30.41 57.78
CA GLY A 96 3.59 -30.61 57.88
C GLY A 96 3.22 -31.98 57.30
N SER A 97 3.14 -32.95 58.19
CA SER A 97 2.86 -34.38 57.99
C SER A 97 1.60 -34.72 57.18
N ASP A 98 1.79 -35.66 56.25
CA ASP A 98 1.07 -36.94 56.10
C ASP A 98 -0.48 -36.92 55.99
N THR A 99 -0.99 -37.23 54.80
CA THR A 99 -1.91 -38.35 54.50
C THR A 99 -2.56 -38.14 53.13
N THR A 100 -2.37 -39.08 52.21
CA THR A 100 -3.40 -40.00 51.66
C THR A 100 -3.04 -40.40 50.24
N ASP A 101 -2.71 -41.67 50.08
CA ASP A 101 -2.73 -42.43 48.82
C ASP A 101 -4.06 -42.21 48.08
N GLY A 102 -3.96 -41.85 46.81
CA GLY A 102 -5.09 -41.74 45.90
C GLY A 102 -4.61 -41.44 44.50
N GLY A 103 -4.23 -42.48 43.74
CA GLY A 103 -3.79 -42.37 42.36
C GLY A 103 -4.80 -41.63 41.49
N GLY A 104 -4.50 -40.38 41.20
CA GLY A 104 -5.08 -39.59 40.12
C GLY A 104 -4.05 -39.51 39.01
N THR A 105 -4.38 -40.02 37.84
CA THR A 105 -3.63 -39.82 36.61
C THR A 105 -3.53 -38.31 36.33
N ASP A 106 -2.34 -37.75 36.50
CA ASP A 106 -1.98 -36.43 36.00
C ASP A 106 -2.14 -36.42 34.47
N ASN A 107 -3.32 -36.05 34.00
CA ASN A 107 -3.55 -35.54 32.64
C ASN A 107 -3.32 -34.02 32.65
N GLY A 108 -2.19 -33.58 33.20
CA GLY A 108 -1.70 -32.20 33.12
C GLY A 108 -1.07 -31.95 31.75
N ASP A 109 -1.86 -32.16 30.70
CA ASP A 109 -1.43 -32.07 29.31
C ASP A 109 -1.54 -30.60 28.84
N ASP A 110 -0.41 -29.91 28.91
CA ASP A 110 0.28 -29.30 27.77
C ASP A 110 -0.45 -28.29 26.84
N GLY A 111 -1.49 -27.60 27.30
CA GLY A 111 -2.17 -26.58 26.49
C GLY A 111 -1.30 -25.38 26.03
N THR A 112 -0.14 -25.13 26.66
CA THR A 112 0.74 -23.99 26.32
C THR A 112 1.84 -24.32 25.30
N ARG A 113 2.23 -25.59 25.18
CA ARG A 113 3.26 -26.01 24.22
C ARG A 113 2.72 -26.09 22.80
N ASP A 114 1.46 -26.50 22.65
CA ASP A 114 0.75 -26.58 21.37
C ASP A 114 0.58 -25.19 20.72
N ASP A 115 0.27 -24.15 21.51
CA ASP A 115 0.10 -22.79 21.00
C ASP A 115 1.41 -22.18 20.44
N THR A 116 2.56 -22.48 21.06
CA THR A 116 3.87 -21.97 20.59
C THR A 116 4.32 -22.69 19.32
N GLU A 117 4.06 -24.00 19.24
CA GLU A 117 4.37 -24.80 18.06
C GLU A 117 3.50 -24.39 16.87
N LEU A 118 2.20 -24.19 17.08
CA LEU A 118 1.27 -23.68 16.06
C LEU A 118 1.69 -22.30 15.56
N LEU A 119 2.02 -21.38 16.47
CA LEU A 119 2.48 -20.03 16.13
C LEU A 119 3.76 -20.07 15.29
N THR A 120 4.73 -20.90 15.69
CA THR A 120 6.00 -21.07 14.99
C THR A 120 5.79 -21.69 13.60
N ALA A 121 4.97 -22.73 13.51
CA ALA A 121 4.65 -23.40 12.25
C ALA A 121 3.89 -22.49 11.29
N ALA A 122 2.90 -21.75 11.80
CA ALA A 122 2.12 -20.80 11.01
C ALA A 122 3.01 -19.65 10.52
N THR A 123 3.84 -19.07 11.38
CA THR A 123 4.74 -17.97 10.97
C THR A 123 5.77 -18.45 9.95
N THR A 124 6.37 -19.63 10.17
CA THR A 124 7.38 -20.19 9.24
C THR A 124 6.78 -20.52 7.87
N LYS A 125 5.53 -21.01 7.84
CA LYS A 125 4.86 -21.38 6.58
C LYS A 125 4.21 -20.19 5.89
N LEU A 126 3.46 -19.38 6.61
CA LEU A 126 2.63 -18.31 6.02
C LEU A 126 3.41 -17.03 5.77
N ALA A 127 4.31 -16.62 6.67
CA ALA A 127 4.99 -15.33 6.54
C ALA A 127 5.72 -15.15 5.19
N PRO A 128 6.42 -16.17 4.64
CA PRO A 128 7.06 -16.07 3.32
C PRO A 128 6.09 -15.97 2.15
N SER A 129 4.80 -16.30 2.35
CA SER A 129 3.75 -16.22 1.34
C SER A 129 2.74 -15.10 1.59
N THR A 130 2.80 -14.43 2.75
CA THR A 130 1.93 -13.29 3.08
C THR A 130 2.40 -12.03 2.38
N VAL A 131 1.57 -11.47 1.50
CA VAL A 131 1.90 -10.28 0.71
C VAL A 131 1.18 -9.04 1.20
N LYS A 132 1.79 -7.87 1.00
CA LYS A 132 1.13 -6.57 1.12
C LYS A 132 0.59 -6.19 -0.25
N ILE A 133 -0.69 -5.88 -0.34
CA ILE A 133 -1.38 -5.50 -1.57
C ILE A 133 -1.74 -4.03 -1.46
N GLU A 134 -1.17 -3.23 -2.33
CA GLU A 134 -1.48 -1.80 -2.45
C GLU A 134 -2.44 -1.61 -3.61
N MET A 135 -3.53 -0.92 -3.36
CA MET A 135 -4.56 -0.71 -4.35
C MET A 135 -4.89 0.77 -4.42
N MET A 136 -4.98 1.27 -5.65
CA MET A 136 -5.54 2.57 -5.93
C MET A 136 -6.73 2.38 -6.85
N GLY A 137 -7.83 2.98 -6.43
CA GLY A 137 -9.08 2.93 -7.14
C GLY A 137 -9.72 4.29 -7.22
N CYS A 138 -11.04 4.27 -7.43
CA CYS A 138 -11.89 5.44 -7.45
C CYS A 138 -11.72 6.29 -6.19
N ARG A 139 -10.77 7.23 -6.27
CA ARG A 139 -10.49 8.26 -5.28
C ARG A 139 -9.97 7.78 -3.93
N ARG A 140 -9.56 6.53 -3.85
CA ARG A 140 -9.09 5.91 -2.61
C ARG A 140 -7.89 5.04 -2.89
N GLY A 141 -6.87 5.21 -2.06
CA GLY A 141 -5.83 4.21 -1.86
C GLY A 141 -6.20 3.32 -0.67
N THR A 142 -5.92 2.04 -0.77
CA THR A 142 -6.05 1.10 0.35
C THR A 142 -4.88 0.12 0.34
N VAL A 143 -4.55 -0.38 1.52
CA VAL A 143 -3.58 -1.45 1.70
C VAL A 143 -4.32 -2.63 2.28
N ALA A 144 -4.05 -3.82 1.76
CA ALA A 144 -4.61 -5.08 2.21
C ALA A 144 -3.50 -6.11 2.41
N THR A 145 -3.84 -7.19 3.11
CA THR A 145 -3.02 -8.40 3.15
C THR A 145 -3.51 -9.39 2.10
N GLY A 146 -2.63 -10.23 1.58
CA GLY A 146 -2.99 -11.38 0.76
C GLY A 146 -2.07 -12.56 0.98
N LEU A 147 -2.32 -13.63 0.24
CA LEU A 147 -1.54 -14.86 0.27
C LEU A 147 -1.13 -15.28 -1.15
N LEU A 148 0.15 -15.59 -1.35
CA LEU A 148 0.65 -16.21 -2.57
C LEU A 148 0.25 -17.69 -2.62
N LEU A 149 -0.48 -18.05 -3.68
CA LEU A 149 -0.85 -19.42 -4.00
C LEU A 149 0.13 -20.06 -5.00
N GLY A 150 0.91 -19.23 -5.70
CA GLY A 150 1.83 -19.63 -6.77
C GLY A 150 2.89 -18.59 -7.06
N GLU A 151 3.64 -18.77 -8.15
CA GLU A 151 4.68 -17.83 -8.59
C GLU A 151 4.09 -16.48 -9.05
N ASP A 152 2.88 -16.51 -9.63
CA ASP A 152 2.22 -15.35 -10.22
C ASP A 152 0.78 -15.15 -9.73
N LEU A 153 0.34 -15.90 -8.71
CA LEU A 153 -1.04 -15.87 -8.24
C LEU A 153 -1.10 -15.61 -6.73
N ALA A 154 -1.85 -14.57 -6.36
CA ALA A 154 -2.22 -14.27 -4.99
C ALA A 154 -3.74 -14.33 -4.80
N VAL A 155 -4.17 -14.44 -3.55
CA VAL A 155 -5.57 -14.34 -3.14
C VAL A 155 -5.71 -13.39 -1.96
N THR A 156 -6.82 -12.65 -1.93
CA THR A 156 -7.21 -11.75 -0.84
C THR A 156 -8.74 -11.71 -0.71
N SER A 157 -9.27 -10.91 0.22
CA SER A 157 -10.70 -10.65 0.32
C SER A 157 -11.20 -9.83 -0.88
N ALA A 158 -12.31 -10.25 -1.49
CA ALA A 158 -12.97 -9.49 -2.55
C ALA A 158 -13.46 -8.12 -2.10
N ALA A 159 -13.71 -7.94 -0.78
CA ALA A 159 -14.07 -6.65 -0.21
C ALA A 159 -12.97 -5.58 -0.39
N ASN A 160 -11.71 -6.00 -0.49
CA ASN A 160 -10.57 -5.09 -0.66
C ASN A 160 -10.43 -4.54 -2.09
N VAL A 161 -10.94 -5.25 -3.09
CA VAL A 161 -10.58 -5.04 -4.51
C VAL A 161 -11.70 -4.35 -5.29
N GLN A 162 -12.71 -3.83 -4.60
CA GLN A 162 -13.77 -3.07 -5.25
C GLN A 162 -13.20 -1.74 -5.78
N LEU A 163 -13.51 -1.41 -7.04
CA LEU A 163 -13.20 -0.11 -7.66
C LEU A 163 -11.71 0.18 -7.91
N VAL A 164 -10.86 -0.83 -8.01
CA VAL A 164 -9.40 -0.68 -8.15
C VAL A 164 -8.97 -0.64 -9.62
N TRP A 165 -8.28 0.41 -10.08
CA TRP A 165 -7.69 0.46 -11.43
C TRP A 165 -6.17 0.27 -11.46
N ALA A 166 -5.52 0.32 -10.30
CA ALA A 166 -4.11 0.05 -10.15
C ALA A 166 -3.87 -0.77 -8.89
N MET A 167 -3.10 -1.83 -9.02
CA MET A 167 -2.78 -2.73 -7.93
C MET A 167 -1.31 -3.12 -7.99
N ARG A 168 -0.69 -3.19 -6.82
CA ARG A 168 0.69 -3.60 -6.63
C ARG A 168 0.75 -4.60 -5.49
N VAL A 169 1.69 -5.54 -5.58
CA VAL A 169 1.88 -6.58 -4.58
C VAL A 169 3.33 -6.56 -4.15
N LEU A 170 3.58 -6.20 -2.89
CA LEU A 170 4.89 -6.26 -2.26
C LEU A 170 5.11 -7.65 -1.67
N LEU A 171 6.03 -8.39 -2.29
CA LEU A 171 6.43 -9.72 -1.85
C LEU A 171 7.28 -9.63 -0.57
N PRO A 172 7.31 -10.69 0.27
CA PRO A 172 8.21 -10.73 1.43
C PRO A 172 9.68 -10.61 1.01
N GLY A 173 10.41 -9.68 1.63
CA GLY A 173 11.84 -9.48 1.38
C GLY A 173 12.18 -8.73 0.09
N GLU A 174 11.18 -8.34 -0.70
CA GLU A 174 11.38 -7.49 -1.88
C GLU A 174 11.15 -6.02 -1.53
N ASP A 175 12.00 -5.15 -2.08
CA ASP A 175 11.89 -3.69 -1.93
C ASP A 175 11.01 -3.05 -3.03
N GLN A 176 10.72 -3.82 -4.07
CA GLN A 176 9.97 -3.39 -5.25
C GLN A 176 8.70 -4.22 -5.38
N PRO A 177 7.51 -3.61 -5.30
CA PRO A 177 6.28 -4.34 -5.48
C PRO A 177 6.03 -4.64 -6.96
N ALA A 178 5.55 -5.84 -7.24
CA ALA A 178 5.14 -6.25 -8.58
C ALA A 178 3.81 -5.57 -8.96
N ARG A 179 3.62 -5.27 -10.24
CA ARG A 179 2.29 -4.90 -10.74
C ARG A 179 1.36 -6.10 -10.62
N ALA A 180 0.09 -5.85 -10.42
CA ALA A 180 -0.88 -6.91 -10.34
C ALA A 180 -2.25 -6.50 -10.88
N ARG A 181 -3.08 -7.50 -11.18
CA ARG A 181 -4.45 -7.30 -11.67
C ARG A 181 -5.39 -8.40 -11.19
N PRO A 182 -6.67 -8.08 -10.93
CA PRO A 182 -7.65 -9.11 -10.60
C PRO A 182 -7.92 -10.03 -11.80
N VAL A 183 -8.02 -11.33 -11.54
CA VAL A 183 -8.20 -12.36 -12.56
C VAL A 183 -9.33 -13.34 -12.30
N ALA A 184 -9.83 -13.44 -11.07
CA ALA A 184 -11.07 -14.16 -10.79
C ALA A 184 -11.68 -13.71 -9.47
N VAL A 185 -12.99 -13.90 -9.33
CA VAL A 185 -13.73 -13.77 -8.07
C VAL A 185 -14.42 -15.09 -7.81
N ASP A 186 -14.26 -15.63 -6.60
CA ASP A 186 -14.98 -16.81 -6.13
C ASP A 186 -15.55 -16.54 -4.74
N GLY A 187 -16.87 -16.33 -4.67
CA GLY A 187 -17.53 -15.88 -3.46
C GLY A 187 -16.90 -14.59 -2.89
N ASP A 188 -16.36 -14.70 -1.68
CA ASP A 188 -15.71 -13.59 -0.97
C ASP A 188 -14.20 -13.49 -1.23
N LEU A 189 -13.64 -14.31 -2.13
CA LEU A 189 -12.23 -14.31 -2.49
C LEU A 189 -12.00 -13.61 -3.83
N MET A 190 -10.91 -12.83 -3.88
CA MET A 190 -10.38 -12.25 -5.12
C MET A 190 -9.02 -12.84 -5.41
N TYR A 191 -8.88 -13.37 -6.64
CA TYR A 191 -7.62 -13.88 -7.17
C TYR A 191 -6.95 -12.81 -8.01
N ILE A 192 -5.67 -12.63 -7.76
CA ILE A 192 -4.84 -11.54 -8.30
C ILE A 192 -3.66 -12.17 -9.01
N ARG A 193 -3.42 -11.77 -10.26
CA ARG A 193 -2.23 -12.16 -11.01
C ARG A 193 -1.16 -11.08 -10.88
N LEU A 194 0.05 -11.52 -10.56
CA LEU A 194 1.24 -10.68 -10.51
C LEU A 194 1.89 -10.66 -11.90
N GLU A 195 2.22 -9.48 -12.40
CA GLU A 195 2.93 -9.31 -13.66
C GLU A 195 4.43 -9.47 -13.40
N GLY A 196 5.08 -10.40 -14.11
CA GLY A 196 6.51 -10.66 -13.99
C GLY A 196 6.88 -11.93 -13.21
N GLY A 197 6.00 -12.44 -12.33
CA GLY A 197 6.15 -13.71 -11.61
C GLY A 197 7.37 -13.77 -10.68
N ALA A 198 7.15 -13.80 -9.36
CA ALA A 198 8.27 -13.82 -8.40
C ALA A 198 7.93 -14.45 -7.03
N GLY A 199 6.86 -15.23 -6.92
CA GLY A 199 6.48 -15.89 -5.68
C GLY A 199 7.04 -17.30 -5.51
N THR A 200 7.21 -17.76 -4.27
CA THR A 200 7.29 -19.20 -3.97
C THR A 200 5.89 -19.71 -3.66
N ALA A 201 5.42 -20.71 -4.41
CA ALA A 201 4.09 -21.29 -4.21
C ALA A 201 3.97 -21.93 -2.83
N LEU A 202 2.94 -21.55 -2.07
CA LEU A 202 2.58 -22.29 -0.87
C LEU A 202 1.82 -23.55 -1.29
N GLY A 203 2.25 -24.72 -0.81
CA GLY A 203 1.46 -25.94 -0.93
C GLY A 203 0.17 -25.80 -0.13
N ILE A 204 -0.96 -25.60 -0.82
CA ILE A 204 -2.27 -25.56 -0.19
C ILE A 204 -2.62 -27.00 0.22
N THR A 205 -2.71 -27.24 1.52
CA THR A 205 -3.29 -28.48 2.03
C THR A 205 -4.73 -28.18 2.41
N GLN A 206 -5.67 -29.02 1.97
CA GLN A 206 -7.04 -28.95 2.44
C GLN A 206 -7.20 -29.87 3.64
N GLY A 207 -7.77 -29.33 4.71
CA GLY A 207 -8.09 -30.05 5.92
C GLY A 207 -9.47 -29.67 6.44
N SER A 208 -9.98 -30.46 7.39
CA SER A 208 -11.21 -30.13 8.11
C SER A 208 -10.91 -29.20 9.28
N ALA A 209 -11.83 -28.28 9.56
CA ALA A 209 -11.76 -27.39 10.71
C ALA A 209 -13.03 -27.55 11.57
N SER A 210 -12.88 -27.56 12.88
CA SER A 210 -13.94 -27.79 13.87
C SER A 210 -14.02 -26.64 14.86
N VAL A 211 -15.21 -26.43 15.45
CA VAL A 211 -15.37 -25.47 16.55
C VAL A 211 -14.48 -25.88 17.72
N GLY A 212 -13.73 -24.93 18.25
CA GLY A 212 -12.73 -25.14 19.30
C GLY A 212 -11.29 -25.25 18.79
N ASP A 213 -11.06 -25.48 17.48
CA ASP A 213 -9.71 -25.54 16.94
C ASP A 213 -9.02 -24.18 17.07
N ARG A 214 -7.71 -24.21 17.33
CA ARG A 214 -6.86 -23.02 17.40
C ARG A 214 -6.47 -22.58 15.99
N VAL A 215 -6.37 -21.27 15.81
CA VAL A 215 -5.97 -20.69 14.52
C VAL A 215 -4.91 -19.62 14.71
N VAL A 216 -4.13 -19.42 13.66
CA VAL A 216 -3.19 -18.31 13.54
C VAL A 216 -3.45 -17.60 12.22
N ALA A 217 -3.78 -16.32 12.30
CA ALA A 217 -3.82 -15.41 11.17
C ALA A 217 -2.48 -14.69 11.05
N VAL A 218 -1.96 -14.48 9.85
CA VAL A 218 -0.71 -13.75 9.64
C VAL A 218 -0.98 -12.52 8.78
N GLY A 219 -1.11 -11.36 9.43
CA GLY A 219 -1.29 -10.07 8.77
C GLY A 219 0.02 -9.36 8.48
N ARG A 220 -0.05 -8.27 7.70
CA ARG A 220 1.02 -7.28 7.60
C ARG A 220 0.50 -5.92 8.08
N THR A 221 1.36 -5.16 8.75
CA THR A 221 1.02 -3.77 9.06
C THR A 221 1.16 -2.92 7.81
N SER A 222 0.42 -1.82 7.83
CA SER A 222 0.58 -0.70 6.93
C SER A 222 1.92 0.02 7.12
N VAL A 223 2.32 0.22 8.38
CA VAL A 223 3.36 1.19 8.77
C VAL A 223 4.79 0.74 8.47
N THR A 224 5.08 -0.57 8.54
CA THR A 224 6.46 -1.07 8.37
C THR A 224 6.51 -2.12 7.27
N ASP A 225 7.19 -1.82 6.18
CA ASP A 225 7.35 -2.75 5.07
C ASP A 225 8.08 -4.03 5.53
N GLY A 226 7.37 -5.15 5.47
CA GLY A 226 7.96 -6.48 5.67
C GLY A 226 7.62 -7.15 6.98
N GLN A 227 7.17 -6.42 8.00
CA GLN A 227 6.85 -7.06 9.28
C GLN A 227 5.48 -7.77 9.22
N VAL A 228 5.50 -9.08 9.46
CA VAL A 228 4.30 -9.88 9.65
C VAL A 228 3.92 -9.92 11.13
N PHE A 229 2.62 -9.98 11.40
CA PHE A 229 2.07 -10.03 12.75
C PHE A 229 1.14 -11.23 12.85
N PRO A 230 1.56 -12.30 13.55
CA PRO A 230 0.69 -13.41 13.79
C PRO A 230 -0.31 -13.04 14.89
N VAL A 231 -1.58 -13.39 14.69
CA VAL A 231 -2.67 -13.21 15.66
C VAL A 231 -3.32 -14.57 15.89
N GLN A 232 -3.34 -15.00 17.15
CA GLN A 232 -3.98 -16.25 17.55
C GLN A 232 -5.49 -16.05 17.75
N GLY A 233 -6.23 -17.15 17.64
CA GLY A 233 -7.65 -17.18 17.91
C GLY A 233 -8.19 -18.59 18.02
N SER A 234 -9.50 -18.71 18.06
CA SER A 234 -10.20 -20.00 18.03
C SER A 234 -11.41 -19.96 17.14
N ILE A 235 -11.76 -21.11 16.56
CA ILE A 235 -12.99 -21.27 15.80
C ILE A 235 -14.18 -21.29 16.75
N THR A 236 -15.08 -20.33 16.63
CA THR A 236 -16.27 -20.20 17.47
C THR A 236 -17.55 -20.63 16.75
N GLY A 237 -17.52 -20.77 15.43
CA GLY A 237 -18.66 -21.24 14.65
C GLY A 237 -18.29 -21.58 13.21
N THR A 238 -19.26 -22.18 12.51
CA THR A 238 -19.19 -22.43 11.07
C THR A 238 -20.52 -22.03 10.43
N ASP A 239 -20.45 -21.48 9.22
CA ASP A 239 -21.59 -21.11 8.39
C ASP A 239 -21.39 -21.70 6.99
N GLY A 240 -21.82 -22.95 6.83
CA GLY A 240 -21.43 -23.77 5.68
C GLY A 240 -19.93 -24.05 5.70
N GLU A 241 -19.22 -23.62 4.65
CA GLU A 241 -17.76 -23.77 4.57
C GLU A 241 -17.00 -22.64 5.27
N VAL A 242 -17.64 -21.49 5.47
CA VAL A 242 -17.05 -20.31 6.12
C VAL A 242 -16.87 -20.58 7.60
N VAL A 243 -15.69 -20.27 8.10
CA VAL A 243 -15.32 -20.44 9.51
C VAL A 243 -15.42 -19.10 10.22
N VAL A 244 -16.03 -19.07 11.40
CA VAL A 244 -16.07 -17.89 12.26
C VAL A 244 -15.01 -18.05 13.33
N VAL A 245 -14.09 -17.09 13.39
CA VAL A 245 -12.95 -17.07 14.31
C VAL A 245 -13.11 -15.90 15.27
N THR A 246 -12.85 -16.14 16.55
CA THR A 246 -12.64 -15.07 17.52
C THR A 246 -11.15 -14.97 17.84
N LEU A 247 -10.58 -13.79 17.61
CA LEU A 247 -9.16 -13.50 17.77
C LEU A 247 -8.85 -13.12 19.22
N ASP A 248 -7.64 -13.44 19.70
CA ASP A 248 -7.26 -13.37 21.11
C ASP A 248 -6.90 -11.95 21.58
N SER A 249 -6.67 -11.01 20.66
CA SER A 249 -6.38 -9.61 20.94
C SER A 249 -7.28 -8.66 20.15
N ASP A 250 -7.38 -7.41 20.62
CA ASP A 250 -7.82 -6.29 19.79
C ASP A 250 -6.72 -6.01 18.74
N ILE A 251 -7.14 -5.47 17.59
CA ILE A 251 -6.35 -5.57 16.35
C ILE A 251 -6.22 -4.19 15.73
N ASP A 252 -5.02 -3.61 15.83
CA ASP A 252 -4.64 -2.36 15.17
C ASP A 252 -3.94 -2.61 13.82
N ILE A 253 -4.07 -3.82 13.26
CA ILE A 253 -3.38 -4.25 12.03
C ILE A 253 -4.37 -4.64 10.93
N THR A 254 -3.96 -4.49 9.67
CA THR A 254 -4.79 -4.86 8.51
C THR A 254 -4.84 -6.37 8.32
N LEU A 255 -5.82 -7.02 8.96
CA LEU A 255 -6.08 -8.46 8.80
C LEU A 255 -7.01 -8.82 7.66
N LEU A 256 -7.71 -7.86 7.06
CA LEU A 256 -8.59 -8.17 5.95
C LEU A 256 -7.77 -8.68 4.76
N GLY A 257 -8.07 -9.89 4.30
CA GLY A 257 -7.29 -10.61 3.30
C GLY A 257 -6.11 -11.41 3.85
N ALA A 258 -5.87 -11.42 5.16
CA ALA A 258 -4.79 -12.18 5.77
C ALA A 258 -5.05 -13.70 5.71
N PRO A 259 -4.01 -14.51 5.43
CA PRO A 259 -4.11 -15.96 5.52
C PRO A 259 -4.29 -16.43 6.96
N VAL A 260 -5.05 -17.52 7.11
CA VAL A 260 -5.31 -18.20 8.39
C VAL A 260 -4.99 -19.68 8.23
N VAL A 261 -4.28 -20.23 9.21
CA VAL A 261 -4.04 -21.67 9.36
C VAL A 261 -4.69 -22.17 10.65
N VAL A 262 -5.32 -23.33 10.56
CA VAL A 262 -5.94 -24.05 11.69
C VAL A 262 -4.98 -25.15 12.21
N SER A 263 -4.93 -25.37 13.53
CA SER A 263 -4.20 -26.49 14.12
C SER A 263 -4.79 -27.84 13.67
N GLY A 264 -3.93 -28.85 13.42
CA GLY A 264 -4.35 -30.17 12.93
C GLY A 264 -4.17 -30.37 11.41
N PRO A 265 -5.08 -31.09 10.68
CA PRO A 265 -4.99 -31.18 9.22
C PRO A 265 -5.13 -29.76 8.66
N SER A 266 -3.99 -29.17 8.29
CA SER A 266 -3.88 -27.73 8.08
C SER A 266 -4.89 -27.28 7.02
N ARG A 267 -5.92 -26.53 7.44
CA ARG A 267 -6.83 -25.83 6.53
C ARG A 267 -6.33 -24.41 6.37
N LEU A 268 -6.19 -24.00 5.11
CA LEU A 268 -5.79 -22.66 4.73
C LEU A 268 -7.03 -21.87 4.28
N GLY A 269 -7.21 -20.69 4.86
CA GLY A 269 -8.26 -19.75 4.47
C GLY A 269 -7.78 -18.31 4.49
N VAL A 270 -8.65 -17.41 4.08
CA VAL A 270 -8.40 -15.96 4.07
C VAL A 270 -9.48 -15.25 4.90
N ILE A 271 -9.09 -14.28 5.72
CA ILE A 271 -10.05 -13.40 6.41
C ILE A 271 -10.77 -12.54 5.38
N THR A 272 -12.08 -12.73 5.23
CA THR A 272 -12.91 -12.01 4.24
C THR A 272 -13.79 -10.93 4.84
N SER A 273 -14.02 -10.97 6.16
CA SER A 273 -14.69 -9.92 6.94
C SER A 273 -14.14 -9.89 8.36
N LEU A 274 -14.09 -8.70 8.96
CA LEU A 274 -13.65 -8.50 10.34
C LEU A 274 -14.57 -7.50 11.04
N GLU A 275 -15.16 -7.89 12.17
CA GLU A 275 -15.97 -7.04 13.03
C GLU A 275 -15.49 -7.18 14.48
N GLY A 276 -14.77 -6.16 14.97
CA GLY A 276 -14.05 -6.22 16.23
C GLY A 276 -13.06 -7.40 16.22
N ARG A 277 -13.25 -8.34 17.14
CA ARG A 277 -12.43 -9.56 17.27
C ARG A 277 -12.96 -10.75 16.47
N THR A 278 -14.10 -10.60 15.80
CA THR A 278 -14.75 -11.69 15.06
C THR A 278 -14.38 -11.59 13.59
N ALA A 279 -13.68 -12.61 13.08
CA ALA A 279 -13.32 -12.73 11.69
C ALA A 279 -14.15 -13.83 11.01
N ARG A 280 -14.58 -13.56 9.77
CA ARG A 280 -15.06 -14.61 8.86
C ARG A 280 -13.89 -15.04 7.99
N VAL A 281 -13.62 -16.34 7.96
CA VAL A 281 -12.53 -16.95 7.20
C VAL A 281 -13.13 -17.80 6.10
N THR A 282 -12.87 -17.40 4.85
CA THR A 282 -13.28 -18.15 3.67
C THR A 282 -12.15 -19.12 3.30
N PRO A 283 -12.41 -20.43 3.26
CA PRO A 283 -11.42 -21.44 2.86
C PRO A 283 -10.97 -21.22 1.42
N ILE A 284 -9.71 -21.51 1.13
CA ILE A 284 -9.22 -21.49 -0.25
C ILE A 284 -9.53 -22.86 -0.88
N GLY A 285 -10.49 -22.86 -1.81
CA GLY A 285 -10.88 -24.00 -2.61
C GLY A 285 -9.96 -24.24 -3.81
N ASP A 286 -10.47 -24.94 -4.82
CA ASP A 286 -9.82 -25.04 -6.12
C ASP A 286 -9.71 -23.66 -6.77
N VAL A 287 -8.57 -23.37 -7.41
CA VAL A 287 -8.40 -22.10 -8.13
C VAL A 287 -9.40 -22.06 -9.31
N PRO A 288 -10.28 -21.04 -9.39
CA PRO A 288 -11.27 -20.94 -10.44
C PRO A 288 -10.62 -20.69 -11.80
N ALA A 289 -11.40 -20.82 -12.87
CA ALA A 289 -10.95 -20.43 -14.21
C ALA A 289 -10.56 -18.95 -14.24
N LEU A 290 -9.30 -18.67 -14.56
CA LEU A 290 -8.74 -17.32 -14.57
C LEU A 290 -9.12 -16.58 -15.85
N GLY A 291 -9.55 -15.33 -15.72
CA GLY A 291 -9.97 -14.46 -16.80
C GLY A 291 -9.68 -12.98 -16.51
N ASN A 292 -10.31 -12.08 -17.27
CA ASN A 292 -10.29 -10.66 -16.93
C ASN A 292 -11.52 -10.35 -16.09
N VAL A 293 -11.31 -9.87 -14.87
CA VAL A 293 -12.40 -9.36 -14.03
C VAL A 293 -12.66 -7.91 -14.44
N GLY A 294 -13.90 -7.62 -14.82
CA GLY A 294 -14.32 -6.24 -15.07
C GLY A 294 -14.18 -5.44 -13.78
N LEU A 295 -13.45 -4.32 -13.85
CA LEU A 295 -13.36 -3.39 -12.73
C LEU A 295 -14.67 -2.62 -12.63
N ALA A 296 -15.16 -2.44 -11.40
CA ALA A 296 -16.35 -1.63 -11.18
C ALA A 296 -16.06 -0.17 -11.58
N GLU A 297 -17.00 0.43 -12.29
CA GLU A 297 -16.97 1.85 -12.66
C GLU A 297 -17.01 2.73 -11.41
N CYS A 298 -16.39 3.91 -11.46
CA CYS A 298 -16.32 4.80 -10.30
C CYS A 298 -17.64 5.45 -9.88
N GLY A 299 -18.75 5.12 -10.54
CA GLY A 299 -20.02 5.78 -10.36
C GLY A 299 -19.98 7.24 -10.81
N ASP A 300 -20.99 8.01 -10.42
CA ASP A 300 -21.13 9.42 -10.84
C ASP A 300 -20.07 10.30 -10.15
N THR A 301 -19.09 10.76 -10.92
CA THR A 301 -17.82 11.35 -10.45
C THR A 301 -17.91 12.84 -10.11
N THR A 302 -19.08 13.40 -9.82
CA THR A 302 -19.23 14.87 -9.65
C THR A 302 -18.98 15.39 -8.23
N ALA A 303 -18.81 14.53 -7.22
CA ALA A 303 -18.48 14.98 -5.86
C ALA A 303 -16.97 15.31 -5.76
N GLY A 304 -16.58 16.58 -5.63
CA GLY A 304 -15.16 17.00 -5.52
C GLY A 304 -14.39 16.31 -4.38
N PHE A 305 -13.05 16.32 -4.46
CA PHE A 305 -12.22 15.88 -3.34
C PHE A 305 -12.25 16.94 -2.26
N GLY A 306 -12.75 16.61 -1.07
CA GLY A 306 -12.42 17.39 0.11
C GLY A 306 -10.94 17.20 0.41
N PRO A 307 -10.09 18.26 0.45
CA PRO A 307 -8.79 18.14 1.08
C PRO A 307 -9.03 17.78 2.56
N SER A 308 -8.17 16.97 3.16
CA SER A 308 -8.10 16.73 4.62
C SER A 308 -9.04 15.71 5.28
N GLY A 309 -9.54 14.71 4.55
CA GLY A 309 -9.63 13.41 5.23
C GLY A 309 -8.21 13.07 5.67
N GLU A 310 -7.94 12.97 6.97
CA GLU A 310 -6.69 12.49 7.54
C GLU A 310 -6.56 11.03 7.10
N ILE A 311 -6.16 10.82 5.84
CA ILE A 311 -5.91 9.51 5.30
C ILE A 311 -4.58 9.15 5.92
N GLU A 312 -4.63 8.37 6.99
CA GLU A 312 -3.46 7.70 7.55
C GLU A 312 -2.91 6.81 6.44
N TYR A 313 -1.98 7.36 5.65
CA TYR A 313 -1.50 6.70 4.45
C TYR A 313 -0.66 5.51 4.87
N GLN A 314 -1.17 4.34 4.52
CA GLN A 314 -0.66 3.04 4.94
C GLN A 314 0.51 2.53 4.08
N SER A 315 1.02 3.35 3.17
CA SER A 315 2.15 3.07 2.29
C SER A 315 2.61 4.36 1.64
N ASP A 316 3.93 4.56 1.54
CA ASP A 316 4.54 5.67 0.82
C ASP A 316 4.06 5.74 -0.63
N GLY A 317 3.95 4.60 -1.32
CA GLY A 317 3.51 4.57 -2.71
C GLY A 317 2.06 5.02 -2.89
N ILE A 318 1.18 4.63 -1.97
CA ILE A 318 -0.20 5.10 -1.97
C ILE A 318 -0.28 6.57 -1.57
N ALA A 319 0.49 7.01 -0.58
CA ALA A 319 0.57 8.41 -0.16
C ALA A 319 0.98 9.30 -1.34
N ALA A 320 2.04 8.92 -2.06
CA ALA A 320 2.51 9.63 -3.23
C ALA A 320 1.46 9.69 -4.33
N LEU A 321 0.83 8.56 -4.69
CA LEU A 321 -0.23 8.55 -5.70
C LEU A 321 -1.44 9.39 -5.31
N MET A 322 -1.79 9.43 -4.02
CA MET A 322 -2.85 10.29 -3.51
C MET A 322 -2.46 11.76 -3.54
N GLN A 323 -1.20 12.10 -3.28
CA GLN A 323 -0.68 13.46 -3.46
C GLN A 323 -0.73 13.89 -4.94
N MET A 324 -0.37 12.98 -5.86
CA MET A 324 -0.52 13.19 -7.30
C MET A 324 -1.99 13.40 -7.67
N GLN A 325 -2.91 12.60 -7.13
CA GLN A 325 -4.35 12.78 -7.34
C GLN A 325 -4.87 14.11 -6.77
N LEU A 326 -4.32 14.59 -5.65
CA LEU A 326 -4.66 15.89 -5.08
C LEU A 326 -4.30 17.02 -6.05
N LEU A 327 -3.09 17.03 -6.60
CA LEU A 327 -2.70 18.01 -7.62
C LEU A 327 -3.58 17.91 -8.87
N ALA A 328 -3.84 16.70 -9.37
CA ALA A 328 -4.70 16.49 -10.53
C ALA A 328 -6.13 17.02 -10.30
N SER A 329 -6.64 16.89 -9.07
CA SER A 329 -7.96 17.41 -8.68
C SER A 329 -7.93 18.94 -8.55
N ALA A 330 -6.90 19.50 -7.93
CA ALA A 330 -6.73 20.96 -7.81
C ALA A 330 -6.64 21.64 -9.19
N LEU A 331 -5.96 21.02 -10.16
CA LEU A 331 -5.92 21.48 -11.55
C LEU A 331 -7.29 21.46 -12.23
N ALA A 332 -8.17 20.50 -11.87
CA ALA A 332 -9.53 20.39 -12.43
C ALA A 332 -10.57 21.27 -11.74
N GLU A 333 -10.31 21.69 -10.50
CA GLU A 333 -11.19 22.56 -9.72
C GLU A 333 -10.77 24.04 -9.82
N ASP A 334 -9.79 24.36 -10.68
CA ASP A 334 -9.17 25.68 -10.80
C ASP A 334 -8.60 26.23 -9.47
N ASP A 335 -8.18 25.36 -8.54
CA ASP A 335 -7.56 25.74 -7.26
C ASP A 335 -6.07 26.04 -7.45
N TRP A 336 -5.80 27.17 -8.11
CA TRP A 336 -4.44 27.56 -8.48
C TRP A 336 -3.55 27.87 -7.29
N ASP A 337 -4.11 28.27 -6.16
CA ASP A 337 -3.35 28.50 -4.94
C ASP A 337 -2.82 27.17 -4.39
N LEU A 338 -3.67 26.13 -4.33
CA LEU A 338 -3.24 24.79 -3.97
C LEU A 338 -2.23 24.21 -4.96
N VAL A 339 -2.48 24.32 -6.27
CA VAL A 339 -1.54 23.89 -7.32
C VAL A 339 -0.15 24.50 -7.11
N ARG A 340 -0.07 25.82 -6.90
CA ARG A 340 1.22 26.51 -6.67
C ARG A 340 1.88 26.14 -5.34
N SER A 341 1.10 25.79 -4.33
CA SER A 341 1.63 25.31 -3.05
C SER A 341 2.21 23.90 -3.14
N ILE A 342 1.63 23.04 -3.98
CA ILE A 342 2.10 21.66 -4.20
C ILE A 342 3.27 21.65 -5.20
N GLU A 343 3.23 22.47 -6.27
CA GLU A 343 4.29 22.61 -7.29
C GLU A 343 5.00 23.99 -7.18
N PRO A 344 5.85 24.22 -6.17
CA PRO A 344 6.45 25.53 -5.91
C PRO A 344 7.35 26.04 -7.05
N GLU A 345 7.94 25.14 -7.84
CA GLU A 345 8.72 25.50 -9.04
C GLU A 345 7.87 26.21 -10.11
N LYS A 346 6.55 25.93 -10.12
CA LYS A 346 5.57 26.56 -11.02
C LYS A 346 4.79 27.68 -10.33
N SER A 347 5.18 28.11 -9.13
CA SER A 347 4.50 29.20 -8.40
C SER A 347 4.44 30.52 -9.20
N GLY A 348 5.39 30.76 -10.11
CA GLY A 348 5.40 31.90 -11.02
C GLY A 348 4.45 31.80 -12.22
N ASN A 349 3.81 30.65 -12.45
CA ASN A 349 2.87 30.47 -13.56
C ASN A 349 1.55 31.20 -13.29
N THR A 350 1.03 31.84 -14.33
CA THR A 350 -0.33 32.39 -14.34
C THR A 350 -1.35 31.25 -14.48
N ASP A 351 -2.59 31.50 -14.07
CA ASP A 351 -3.70 30.55 -14.26
C ASP A 351 -3.84 30.16 -15.75
N ALA A 352 -3.66 31.13 -16.64
CA ALA A 352 -3.67 30.91 -18.08
C ALA A 352 -2.56 29.96 -18.56
N ASN A 353 -1.38 29.98 -17.93
CA ASN A 353 -0.31 29.04 -18.25
C ASN A 353 -0.67 27.61 -17.80
N PHE A 354 -1.33 27.43 -16.64
CA PHE A 354 -1.80 26.12 -16.20
C PHE A 354 -2.90 25.57 -17.12
N ILE A 355 -3.89 26.40 -17.47
CA ILE A 355 -4.96 26.02 -18.41
C ILE A 355 -4.38 25.69 -19.79
N ALA A 356 -3.38 26.43 -20.28
CA ALA A 356 -2.74 26.14 -21.56
C ALA A 356 -1.95 24.83 -21.55
N GLY A 357 -1.38 24.44 -20.40
CA GLY A 357 -0.61 23.21 -20.24
C GLY A 357 -1.47 21.96 -20.07
N TYR A 358 -2.53 22.04 -19.25
CA TYR A 358 -3.34 20.89 -18.86
C TYR A 358 -4.75 20.86 -19.46
N GLY A 359 -5.20 21.95 -20.08
CA GLY A 359 -6.57 22.10 -20.60
C GLY A 359 -7.55 22.67 -19.58
N ALA A 360 -8.80 22.84 -20.01
CA ALA A 360 -9.92 23.19 -19.13
C ALA A 360 -10.53 21.91 -18.55
N LEU A 361 -9.80 21.34 -17.59
CA LEU A 361 -10.14 20.08 -16.94
C LEU A 361 -11.45 20.22 -16.15
N VAL A 362 -12.39 19.30 -16.39
CA VAL A 362 -13.58 19.09 -15.56
C VAL A 362 -13.26 18.10 -14.44
N GLN A 363 -12.44 17.12 -14.74
CA GLN A 363 -11.96 16.12 -13.79
C GLN A 363 -10.64 15.53 -14.31
N SER A 364 -9.76 15.13 -13.40
CA SER A 364 -8.56 14.37 -13.75
C SER A 364 -8.36 13.20 -12.80
N THR A 365 -7.92 12.08 -13.36
CA THR A 365 -7.66 10.83 -12.63
C THR A 365 -6.24 10.37 -12.87
N VAL A 366 -5.50 10.10 -11.81
CA VAL A 366 -4.15 9.53 -11.86
C VAL A 366 -4.24 8.02 -12.03
N VAL A 367 -3.69 7.54 -13.14
CA VAL A 367 -3.47 6.11 -13.40
C VAL A 367 -1.97 5.88 -13.45
N PRO A 368 -1.37 5.17 -12.49
CA PRO A 368 0.04 4.86 -12.56
C PRO A 368 0.31 3.96 -13.76
N ASP A 369 1.28 4.33 -14.58
CA ASP A 369 1.91 3.40 -15.49
C ASP A 369 3.05 2.73 -14.75
N THR A 370 4.21 3.40 -14.64
CA THR A 370 5.46 2.79 -14.17
C THR A 370 6.00 3.52 -12.95
N PHE A 371 6.36 2.76 -11.91
CA PHE A 371 7.08 3.29 -10.76
C PHE A 371 8.57 3.28 -11.07
N LEU A 372 9.20 4.45 -11.01
CA LEU A 372 10.62 4.65 -11.27
C LEU A 372 11.43 4.61 -9.97
N THR A 373 10.86 5.11 -8.87
CA THR A 373 11.35 4.91 -7.50
C THR A 373 10.17 4.64 -6.57
N THR A 374 10.37 3.81 -5.55
CA THR A 374 9.31 3.37 -4.63
C THR A 374 9.49 3.89 -3.21
N THR A 375 10.63 4.51 -2.93
CA THR A 375 10.95 5.20 -1.67
C THR A 375 10.78 6.71 -1.85
N ASN A 376 10.70 7.45 -0.76
CA ASN A 376 10.74 8.92 -0.79
C ASN A 376 12.12 9.43 -1.31
N PRO A 377 12.20 10.35 -2.28
CA PRO A 377 11.11 10.88 -3.08
C PRO A 377 10.59 9.86 -4.10
N PHE A 378 9.28 9.68 -4.10
CA PHE A 378 8.59 8.68 -4.90
C PHE A 378 8.42 9.17 -6.33
N ARG A 379 8.87 8.39 -7.30
CA ARG A 379 8.86 8.80 -8.71
C ARG A 379 8.02 7.82 -9.50
N ALA A 380 7.03 8.33 -10.22
CA ALA A 380 6.19 7.53 -11.10
C ALA A 380 5.95 8.23 -12.43
N ARG A 381 5.95 7.43 -13.48
CA ARG A 381 5.30 7.73 -14.73
C ARG A 381 3.82 7.41 -14.57
N ILE A 382 2.98 8.41 -14.82
CA ILE A 382 1.54 8.32 -14.65
C ILE A 382 0.85 8.81 -15.92
N ALA A 383 -0.36 8.35 -16.13
CA ALA A 383 -1.31 9.00 -17.00
C ALA A 383 -2.31 9.81 -16.19
N LEU A 384 -2.58 11.02 -16.65
CA LEU A 384 -3.73 11.80 -16.23
C LEU A 384 -4.85 11.54 -17.24
N VAL A 385 -5.88 10.81 -16.83
CA VAL A 385 -7.12 10.66 -17.60
C VAL A 385 -7.99 11.88 -17.31
N ALA A 386 -7.96 12.81 -18.24
CA ALA A 386 -8.60 14.12 -18.15
C ALA A 386 -9.95 14.12 -18.85
N LEU A 387 -10.98 14.53 -18.13
CA LEU A 387 -12.29 14.84 -18.69
C LEU A 387 -12.34 16.34 -18.96
N GLU A 388 -12.61 16.73 -20.19
CA GLU A 388 -12.64 18.13 -20.61
C GLU A 388 -13.95 18.46 -21.34
N THR A 389 -14.18 19.75 -21.57
CA THR A 389 -15.18 20.24 -22.53
C THR A 389 -14.49 21.02 -23.64
N GLU A 390 -14.42 20.44 -24.83
CA GLU A 390 -13.78 21.05 -25.99
C GLU A 390 -14.84 21.46 -27.01
N ASN A 391 -14.89 22.75 -27.37
CA ASN A 391 -15.92 23.32 -28.26
C ASN A 391 -17.37 23.01 -27.81
N GLY A 392 -17.60 22.92 -26.50
CA GLY A 392 -18.90 22.59 -25.92
C GLY A 392 -19.25 21.10 -25.93
N ALA A 393 -18.35 20.23 -26.40
CA ALA A 393 -18.54 18.78 -26.37
C ALA A 393 -17.67 18.12 -25.29
N PRO A 394 -18.19 17.13 -24.54
CA PRO A 394 -17.38 16.37 -23.60
C PRO A 394 -16.34 15.54 -24.36
N VAL A 395 -15.10 15.57 -23.89
CA VAL A 395 -14.00 14.75 -24.42
C VAL A 395 -13.17 14.16 -23.29
N THR A 396 -12.54 13.02 -23.56
CA THR A 396 -11.55 12.41 -22.66
C THR A 396 -10.17 12.45 -23.31
N LYS A 397 -9.20 13.05 -22.62
CA LYS A 397 -7.79 13.09 -23.03
C LYS A 397 -6.95 12.30 -22.04
N VAL A 398 -5.83 11.78 -22.53
CA VAL A 398 -4.84 11.10 -21.69
C VAL A 398 -3.53 11.84 -21.86
N PHE A 399 -2.96 12.26 -20.74
CA PHE A 399 -1.69 12.95 -20.66
C PHE A 399 -0.68 12.09 -19.91
N CYS A 400 0.43 11.72 -20.56
CA CYS A 400 1.50 10.98 -19.91
C CYS A 400 2.50 11.96 -19.29
N VAL A 401 2.74 11.86 -17.98
CA VAL A 401 3.67 12.72 -17.24
C VAL A 401 4.50 11.91 -16.26
N THR A 402 5.68 12.42 -15.91
CA THR A 402 6.51 11.84 -14.84
C THR A 402 6.55 12.80 -13.68
N TRP A 403 6.01 12.38 -12.53
CA TRP A 403 5.99 13.16 -11.30
C TRP A 403 6.88 12.53 -10.24
N VAL A 404 7.56 13.40 -9.50
CA VAL A 404 8.31 13.07 -8.28
C VAL A 404 7.53 13.67 -7.12
N ALA A 405 7.13 12.83 -6.18
CA ALA A 405 6.43 13.20 -4.97
C ALA A 405 7.35 13.08 -3.77
N ASP A 406 7.53 14.17 -3.05
CA ASP A 406 8.09 14.15 -1.71
C ASP A 406 6.94 14.09 -0.71
N ILE A 407 6.74 12.92 -0.13
CA ILE A 407 5.59 12.64 0.74
C ILE A 407 5.72 13.38 2.07
N GLU A 408 6.95 13.58 2.55
CA GLU A 408 7.22 14.28 3.82
C GLU A 408 6.88 15.76 3.73
N SER A 409 7.25 16.41 2.62
CA SER A 409 6.97 17.83 2.41
C SER A 409 5.62 18.09 1.72
N GLY A 410 5.00 17.06 1.13
CA GLY A 410 3.77 17.16 0.33
C GLY A 410 3.98 17.83 -1.03
N LEU A 411 5.23 17.94 -1.49
CA LEU A 411 5.55 18.64 -2.74
C LEU A 411 5.57 17.67 -3.92
N LEU A 412 5.19 18.18 -5.10
CA LEU A 412 5.31 17.48 -6.37
C LEU A 412 6.17 18.28 -7.34
N VAL A 413 7.00 17.56 -8.10
CA VAL A 413 7.77 18.11 -9.20
C VAL A 413 7.51 17.27 -10.45
N GLN A 414 7.08 17.92 -11.52
CA GLN A 414 7.04 17.30 -12.84
C GLN A 414 8.44 17.28 -13.45
N THR A 415 8.95 16.08 -13.76
CA THR A 415 10.28 15.90 -14.36
C THR A 415 10.20 15.77 -15.88
N GLY A 416 11.19 16.35 -16.57
CA GLY A 416 11.20 16.58 -18.01
C GLY A 416 11.57 15.40 -18.91
N ASP A 417 11.75 14.20 -18.36
CA ASP A 417 12.11 12.99 -19.13
C ASP A 417 11.03 12.63 -20.18
N ASN A 418 9.81 13.16 -20.02
CA ASN A 418 8.72 13.23 -21.01
C ASN A 418 8.09 14.64 -21.00
N SER A 419 8.90 15.69 -21.20
CA SER A 419 8.43 17.10 -21.15
C SER A 419 7.42 17.45 -22.26
N ASP A 420 7.36 16.66 -23.33
CA ASP A 420 6.23 16.68 -24.25
C ASP A 420 5.08 15.89 -23.63
N LEU A 421 4.07 16.60 -23.14
CA LEU A 421 2.76 16.04 -22.81
C LEU A 421 2.28 15.18 -23.98
N LEU A 422 2.47 13.87 -23.86
CA LEU A 422 2.09 12.93 -24.89
C LEU A 422 0.57 12.82 -24.82
N THR A 423 -0.09 13.61 -25.66
CA THR A 423 -1.54 13.66 -25.76
C THR A 423 -2.00 12.59 -26.71
N THR A 424 -2.75 11.63 -26.18
CA THR A 424 -3.45 10.70 -27.05
C THR A 424 -4.64 11.42 -27.73
N PRO A 425 -5.09 10.97 -28.91
CA PRO A 425 -6.27 11.55 -29.55
C PRO A 425 -7.46 11.56 -28.59
N ALA A 426 -8.14 12.70 -28.51
CA ALA A 426 -9.31 12.89 -27.67
C ALA A 426 -10.39 11.87 -28.03
N LEU A 427 -10.93 11.21 -27.01
CA LEU A 427 -12.08 10.33 -27.17
C LEU A 427 -13.36 11.16 -27.05
N PRO A 428 -14.37 10.92 -27.91
CA PRO A 428 -15.68 11.54 -27.74
C PRO A 428 -16.34 11.09 -26.43
N GLY A 429 -16.85 12.04 -25.67
CA GLY A 429 -17.52 11.79 -24.39
C GLY A 429 -16.57 11.74 -23.19
N HIS A 430 -17.16 11.71 -22.00
CA HIS A 430 -16.46 11.40 -20.76
C HIS A 430 -16.45 9.88 -20.59
N VAL A 431 -15.26 9.30 -20.64
CA VAL A 431 -15.04 7.86 -20.58
C VAL A 431 -14.45 7.52 -19.21
N ASP A 432 -14.93 6.44 -18.60
CA ASP A 432 -14.44 6.00 -17.29
C ASP A 432 -12.93 5.73 -17.35
N PRO A 433 -12.12 6.35 -16.46
CA PRO A 433 -10.68 6.10 -16.37
C PRO A 433 -10.28 4.62 -16.26
N ALA A 434 -11.07 3.79 -15.58
CA ALA A 434 -10.80 2.35 -15.47
C ALA A 434 -10.75 1.66 -16.83
N THR A 435 -11.55 2.12 -17.81
CA THR A 435 -11.51 1.60 -19.18
C THR A 435 -10.31 2.08 -19.98
N GLN A 436 -9.63 3.14 -19.52
CA GLN A 436 -8.45 3.71 -20.17
C GLN A 436 -7.14 3.04 -19.71
N VAL A 437 -7.14 2.25 -18.63
CA VAL A 437 -5.93 1.58 -18.12
C VAL A 437 -5.17 0.80 -19.22
N PRO A 438 -5.81 -0.05 -20.05
CA PRO A 438 -5.08 -0.76 -21.11
C PRO A 438 -4.44 0.20 -22.12
N ARG A 439 -5.06 1.34 -22.39
CA ARG A 439 -4.54 2.38 -23.29
C ARG A 439 -3.37 3.12 -22.66
N VAL A 440 -3.46 3.46 -21.37
CA VAL A 440 -2.38 4.09 -20.60
C VAL A 440 -1.12 3.22 -20.65
N LEU A 441 -1.27 1.94 -20.32
CA LEU A 441 -0.17 0.97 -20.29
C LEU A 441 0.52 0.76 -21.64
N GLN A 442 -0.16 1.07 -22.75
CA GLN A 442 0.39 0.94 -24.09
C GLN A 442 1.08 2.21 -24.59
N ASN A 443 0.78 3.39 -24.01
CA ASN A 443 1.10 4.67 -24.65
C ASN A 443 1.98 5.63 -23.82
N CYS A 444 2.34 5.35 -22.56
CA CYS A 444 3.01 6.32 -21.68
C CYS A 444 4.54 6.18 -21.44
#